data_AF-A0A4U7EYP2-F1
#
_entry.id   AF-A0A4U7EYP2-F1
#
_cell.length_a   1.000
_cell.length_b   1.000
_cell.length_c   1.000
_cell.angle_alpha   90.00
_cell.angle_beta   90.00
_cell.angle_gamma   90.00
#
_symmetry.space_group_name_H-M   'P 1'
#
loop_
_entity.id
_entity.type
_entity.pdbx_description
1 polymer ?
#
loop_
_entity_poly.entity_id
_entity_poly.type
_entity_poly.pdbx_seq_one_letter_code
_entity_poly.pdbx_strand_id
1 'polypeptide(L)'
;MSSYEIIDHTYDVVVVGAGGAGLRATFGMANQGLKTACITKVFPTRSHTVAAQGGVSAALGNMGEDDWRWHMYDTVKGSDWLGDQDAIEYMCREAIPAIIELEHYGVPFSRTDEGRIYQRPFGGMTTHFGEGRAQRTCAAADRTGHAILHTLYQQALKYEAEFFIEYFALD
;
A
#
# COMPACT_ATOMS: atom_id res chain seq x y z
N MET A 1 7.25 27.57 -36.61
CA MET A 1 6.50 26.91 -35.52
C MET A 1 7.26 27.18 -34.25
N SER A 2 6.65 27.85 -33.28
CA SER A 2 7.29 28.08 -31.99
C SER A 2 7.60 26.73 -31.36
N SER A 3 8.85 26.52 -30.97
CA SER A 3 9.22 25.42 -30.06
C SER A 3 8.35 25.49 -28.81
N TYR A 4 7.98 24.33 -28.26
CA TYR A 4 7.31 24.26 -26.95
C TYR A 4 8.15 25.01 -25.91
N GLU A 5 7.48 25.73 -25.01
CA GLU A 5 8.14 26.28 -23.82
C GLU A 5 8.56 25.12 -22.92
N ILE A 6 9.86 25.06 -22.59
CA ILE A 6 10.41 24.06 -21.68
C ILE A 6 10.59 24.73 -20.32
N ILE A 7 10.00 24.13 -19.28
CA ILE A 7 10.13 24.57 -17.89
C ILE A 7 10.99 23.54 -17.14
N ASP A 8 12.13 23.98 -16.65
CA ASP A 8 13.03 23.14 -15.86
C ASP A 8 12.70 23.22 -14.37
N HIS A 9 12.67 22.07 -13.71
CA HIS A 9 12.48 21.96 -12.27
C HIS A 9 13.61 21.12 -11.63
N THR A 10 13.91 21.35 -10.35
CA THR A 10 14.91 20.57 -9.60
C THR A 10 14.35 20.14 -8.24
N TYR A 11 14.45 18.84 -7.96
CA TYR A 11 13.97 18.15 -6.76
C TYR A 11 14.98 17.10 -6.32
N ASP A 12 14.96 16.73 -5.04
CA ASP A 12 15.75 15.62 -4.51
C ASP A 12 15.17 14.28 -4.94
N VAL A 13 13.83 14.20 -5.00
CA VAL A 13 13.09 13.00 -5.40
C VAL A 13 11.96 13.38 -6.35
N VAL A 14 11.82 12.62 -7.43
CA VAL A 14 10.67 12.68 -8.34
C VAL A 14 9.97 11.33 -8.32
N VAL A 15 8.70 11.31 -7.91
CA VAL A 15 7.83 10.14 -7.90
C VAL A 15 6.86 10.24 -9.08
N VAL A 16 6.84 9.23 -9.94
CA VAL A 16 5.91 9.16 -11.08
C VAL A 16 4.77 8.20 -10.75
N GLY A 17 3.60 8.76 -10.50
CA GLY A 17 2.34 8.08 -10.14
C GLY A 17 1.88 8.40 -8.72
N ALA A 18 0.59 8.67 -8.54
CA ALA A 18 -0.02 8.99 -7.25
C ALA A 18 -1.07 7.95 -6.79
N GLY A 19 -0.79 6.66 -7.05
CA GLY A 19 -1.51 5.54 -6.44
C GLY A 19 -1.04 5.26 -5.01
N GLY A 20 -1.44 4.12 -4.43
CA GLY A 20 -1.04 3.76 -3.06
C GLY A 20 0.47 3.75 -2.84
N ALA A 21 1.23 3.09 -3.73
CA ALA A 21 2.69 3.03 -3.66
C ALA A 21 3.32 4.43 -3.83
N GLY A 22 2.90 5.18 -4.86
CA GLY A 22 3.41 6.50 -5.16
C GLY A 22 3.19 7.49 -4.02
N LEU A 23 1.97 7.56 -3.47
CA LEU A 23 1.68 8.43 -2.33
C LEU A 23 2.50 8.05 -1.09
N ARG A 24 2.63 6.75 -0.78
CA ARG A 24 3.43 6.28 0.36
C ARG A 24 4.91 6.65 0.22
N ALA A 25 5.45 6.59 -0.99
CA ALA A 25 6.80 7.07 -1.29
C ALA A 25 6.89 8.59 -1.18
N THR A 26 5.99 9.33 -1.83
CA THR A 26 5.97 10.80 -1.85
C THR A 26 5.98 11.41 -0.47
N PHE A 27 5.01 11.08 0.39
CA PHE A 27 4.99 11.67 1.74
C PHE A 27 6.08 11.07 2.63
N GLY A 28 6.50 9.83 2.38
CA GLY A 28 7.61 9.20 3.09
C GLY A 28 8.90 9.99 2.91
N MET A 29 9.22 10.39 1.67
CA MET A 29 10.39 11.22 1.35
C MET A 29 10.23 12.65 1.86
N ALA A 30 9.05 13.26 1.69
CA ALA A 30 8.78 14.58 2.23
C ALA A 30 8.90 14.63 3.76
N ASN A 31 8.46 13.59 4.47
CA ASN A 31 8.61 13.47 5.93
C ASN A 31 10.08 13.31 6.37
N GLN A 32 10.97 12.86 5.48
CA GLN A 32 12.42 12.86 5.73
C GLN A 32 13.08 14.21 5.41
N GLY A 33 12.30 15.23 5.01
CA GLY A 33 12.79 16.57 4.66
C GLY A 33 13.33 16.71 3.24
N LEU A 34 13.11 15.71 2.37
CA LEU A 34 13.54 15.77 0.97
C LEU A 34 12.53 16.55 0.12
N LYS A 35 13.03 17.46 -0.72
CA LYS A 35 12.20 18.20 -1.68
C LYS A 35 11.66 17.22 -2.73
N THR A 36 10.39 16.84 -2.59
CA THR A 36 9.78 15.74 -3.33
C THR A 36 8.68 16.23 -4.27
N ALA A 37 8.80 15.91 -5.55
CA ALA A 37 7.75 16.12 -6.55
C ALA A 37 7.00 14.82 -6.85
N CYS A 38 5.67 14.88 -6.90
CA CYS A 38 4.82 13.77 -7.30
C CYS A 38 4.10 14.12 -8.61
N ILE A 39 4.48 13.46 -9.69
CA ILE A 39 3.88 13.63 -11.03
C ILE A 39 2.78 12.60 -11.20
N THR A 40 1.57 13.01 -11.59
CA THR A 40 0.47 12.07 -11.81
C THR A 40 -0.41 12.49 -12.96
N LYS A 41 -0.74 11.54 -13.84
CA LYS A 41 -1.59 11.79 -15.02
C LYS A 41 -3.08 11.94 -14.72
N VAL A 42 -3.49 11.66 -13.48
CA VAL A 42 -4.85 11.86 -12.97
C VAL A 42 -4.77 12.44 -11.56
N PHE A 43 -5.86 13.06 -11.09
CA PHE A 43 -5.97 13.44 -9.69
C PHE A 43 -5.71 12.21 -8.77
N PRO A 44 -4.90 12.32 -7.70
CA PRO A 44 -4.40 11.17 -6.93
C PRO A 44 -5.46 10.12 -6.52
N THR A 45 -6.61 10.56 -6.00
CA THR A 45 -7.68 9.64 -5.56
C THR A 45 -8.49 9.00 -6.70
N ARG A 46 -8.15 9.30 -7.95
CA ARG A 46 -8.65 8.63 -9.16
C ARG A 46 -7.74 7.50 -9.65
N SER A 47 -6.59 7.28 -8.99
CA SER A 47 -5.71 6.15 -9.26
C SER A 47 -6.41 4.81 -9.03
N HIS A 48 -6.03 3.77 -9.77
CA HIS A 48 -6.73 2.48 -9.73
C HIS A 48 -6.71 1.78 -8.35
N THR A 49 -5.77 2.13 -7.47
CA THR A 49 -5.79 1.71 -6.06
C THR A 49 -7.16 1.96 -5.39
N VAL A 50 -7.90 3.00 -5.79
CA VAL A 50 -9.22 3.33 -5.24
C VAL A 50 -10.25 2.21 -5.44
N ALA A 51 -10.07 1.40 -6.48
CA ALA A 51 -10.99 0.34 -6.86
C ALA A 51 -10.69 -0.99 -6.14
N ALA A 52 -9.60 -1.10 -5.38
CA ALA A 52 -9.31 -2.32 -4.64
C ALA A 52 -10.34 -2.55 -3.51
N GLN A 53 -10.82 -3.78 -3.38
CA GLN A 53 -11.91 -4.14 -2.47
C GLN A 53 -11.45 -5.09 -1.36
N GLY A 54 -10.88 -6.23 -1.79
CA GLY A 54 -10.56 -7.43 -1.01
C GLY A 54 -9.87 -7.18 0.33
N GLY A 55 -8.97 -6.22 0.38
CA GLY A 55 -8.19 -5.91 1.58
C GLY A 55 -6.71 -6.02 1.31
N VAL A 56 -5.95 -6.11 2.38
CA VAL A 56 -4.48 -6.22 2.37
C VAL A 56 -4.04 -7.28 3.37
N SER A 57 -3.11 -8.13 2.97
CA SER A 57 -2.69 -9.29 3.77
C SER A 57 -1.62 -8.92 4.79
N ALA A 58 -1.84 -9.24 6.06
CA ALA A 58 -0.82 -9.14 7.11
C ALA A 58 -1.11 -10.17 8.21
N ALA A 59 -0.08 -10.86 8.70
CA ALA A 59 -0.21 -11.88 9.73
C ALA A 59 -0.35 -11.27 11.14
N LEU A 60 -1.41 -10.48 11.37
CA LEU A 60 -1.67 -9.82 12.65
C LEU A 60 -2.14 -10.78 13.76
N GLY A 61 -2.70 -11.94 13.39
CA GLY A 61 -3.23 -12.90 14.34
C GLY A 61 -4.49 -12.44 15.10
N ASN A 62 -5.28 -11.50 14.55
CA ASN A 62 -6.46 -10.95 15.26
C ASN A 62 -7.68 -11.87 15.20
N MET A 63 -7.68 -12.85 14.29
CA MET A 63 -8.80 -13.79 14.04
C MET A 63 -8.43 -15.26 14.33
N GLY A 64 -7.26 -15.49 14.93
CA GLY A 64 -6.67 -16.80 15.16
C GLY A 64 -5.15 -16.73 15.09
N GLU A 65 -4.48 -17.81 15.46
CA GLU A 65 -3.02 -17.91 15.35
C GLU A 65 -2.58 -17.67 13.90
N ASP A 66 -1.54 -16.86 13.72
CA ASP A 66 -0.92 -16.62 12.42
C ASP A 66 0.57 -16.37 12.58
N ASP A 67 1.31 -16.55 11.49
CA ASP A 67 2.75 -16.34 11.43
C ASP A 67 3.13 -15.78 10.06
N TRP A 68 3.99 -14.75 10.03
CA TRP A 68 4.44 -14.16 8.77
C TRP A 68 5.17 -15.17 7.88
N ARG A 69 5.76 -16.23 8.45
CA ARG A 69 6.41 -17.33 7.71
C ARG A 69 5.39 -18.21 6.97
N TRP A 70 4.16 -18.33 7.48
CA TRP A 70 3.07 -19.01 6.77
C TRP A 70 2.57 -18.14 5.62
N HIS A 71 2.48 -16.82 5.83
CA HIS A 71 2.20 -15.87 4.75
C HIS A 71 3.28 -15.97 3.64
N MET A 72 4.56 -15.99 4.01
CA MET A 72 5.68 -16.18 3.07
C MET A 72 5.54 -17.50 2.30
N TYR A 73 5.26 -18.61 2.98
CA TYR A 73 5.06 -19.90 2.33
C TYR A 73 3.94 -19.86 1.29
N ASP A 74 2.79 -19.30 1.65
CA ASP A 74 1.66 -19.14 0.72
C ASP A 74 2.02 -18.26 -0.48
N THR A 75 2.80 -17.20 -0.26
CA THR A 75 3.27 -16.31 -1.34
C THR A 75 4.27 -17.00 -2.26
N VAL A 76 5.27 -17.72 -1.73
CA VAL A 76 6.24 -18.48 -2.53
C VAL A 76 5.53 -19.55 -3.36
N LYS A 77 4.67 -20.35 -2.72
CA LYS A 77 3.85 -21.36 -3.42
C LYS A 77 2.92 -20.73 -4.45
N GLY A 78 2.24 -19.63 -4.10
CA GLY A 78 1.33 -18.92 -4.99
C GLY A 78 2.01 -18.25 -6.18
N SER A 79 3.29 -17.92 -6.06
CA SER A 79 4.14 -17.43 -7.15
C SER A 79 4.63 -18.55 -8.09
N ASP A 80 4.26 -19.81 -7.82
CA ASP A 80 4.75 -21.00 -8.51
C ASP A 80 6.30 -21.06 -8.54
N TRP A 81 6.90 -20.72 -7.39
CA TRP A 81 8.36 -20.64 -7.18
C TRP A 81 9.12 -19.68 -8.11
N LEU A 82 8.42 -18.82 -8.87
CA LEU A 82 9.05 -17.79 -9.70
C LEU A 82 9.33 -16.49 -8.93
N GLY A 83 8.74 -16.32 -7.76
CA GLY A 83 8.96 -15.13 -6.93
C GLY A 83 10.29 -15.15 -6.19
N ASP A 84 10.99 -14.01 -6.19
CA ASP A 84 12.23 -13.81 -5.46
C ASP A 84 11.97 -13.87 -3.94
N GLN A 85 12.54 -14.87 -3.29
CA GLN A 85 12.16 -15.21 -1.91
C GLN A 85 12.66 -14.20 -0.88
N ASP A 86 13.73 -13.48 -1.16
CA ASP A 86 14.24 -12.39 -0.32
C ASP A 86 13.27 -11.19 -0.32
N ALA A 87 12.74 -10.83 -1.49
CA ALA A 87 11.71 -9.81 -1.62
C ALA A 87 10.39 -10.24 -0.95
N ILE A 88 9.99 -11.50 -1.11
CA ILE A 88 8.79 -12.06 -0.46
C ILE A 88 8.96 -12.09 1.06
N GLU A 89 10.13 -12.51 1.56
CA GLU A 89 10.43 -12.51 3.00
C GLU A 89 10.27 -11.10 3.58
N TYR A 90 10.89 -10.10 2.94
CA TYR A 90 10.77 -8.70 3.35
C TYR A 90 9.31 -8.25 3.36
N MET A 91 8.58 -8.48 2.27
CA MET A 91 7.17 -8.10 2.16
C MET A 91 6.31 -8.73 3.25
N CYS A 92 6.43 -10.04 3.49
CA CYS A 92 5.59 -10.74 4.45
C CYS A 92 5.93 -10.37 5.90
N ARG A 93 7.21 -10.15 6.22
CA ARG A 93 7.67 -9.71 7.55
C ARG A 93 7.24 -8.27 7.85
N GLU A 94 7.43 -7.36 6.89
CA GLU A 94 7.10 -5.94 7.05
C GLU A 94 5.60 -5.64 6.89
N ALA A 95 4.79 -6.60 6.42
CA ALA A 95 3.35 -6.41 6.31
C ALA A 95 2.69 -6.05 7.67
N ILE A 96 3.15 -6.63 8.78
CA ILE A 96 2.62 -6.35 10.11
C ILE A 96 2.82 -4.88 10.50
N PRO A 97 4.05 -4.35 10.60
CA PRO A 97 4.25 -2.94 10.95
C PRO A 97 3.64 -1.99 9.91
N ALA A 98 3.65 -2.33 8.61
CA ALA A 98 3.04 -1.49 7.57
C ALA A 98 1.51 -1.33 7.74
N ILE A 99 0.79 -2.39 8.11
CA ILE A 99 -0.66 -2.29 8.37
C ILE A 99 -0.97 -1.49 9.63
N ILE A 100 -0.16 -1.66 10.68
CA ILE A 100 -0.31 -0.85 11.90
C ILE A 100 -0.02 0.63 11.60
N GLU A 101 0.97 0.94 10.76
CA GLU A 101 1.24 2.31 10.32
C GLU A 101 0.02 2.92 9.59
N LEU A 102 -0.60 2.17 8.67
CA LEU A 102 -1.83 2.61 7.99
C LEU A 102 -2.98 2.88 8.96
N GLU A 103 -3.14 2.03 9.98
CA GLU A 103 -4.17 2.23 11.01
C GLU A 103 -3.91 3.52 11.81
N HIS A 104 -2.67 3.77 12.21
CA HIS A 104 -2.27 4.99 12.91
C HIS A 104 -2.39 6.26 12.03
N TYR A 105 -2.28 6.13 10.70
CA TYR A 105 -2.59 7.22 9.77
C TYR A 105 -4.09 7.50 9.63
N GLY A 106 -4.94 6.63 10.19
CA GLY A 106 -6.39 6.79 10.20
C GLY A 106 -7.10 5.98 9.13
N VAL A 107 -6.51 4.93 8.57
CA VAL A 107 -7.27 4.02 7.69
C VAL A 107 -8.40 3.37 8.51
N PRO A 108 -9.66 3.54 8.10
CA PRO A 108 -10.81 3.05 8.86
C PRO A 108 -11.04 1.55 8.64
N PHE A 109 -10.11 0.71 9.09
CA PHE A 109 -10.30 -0.74 9.07
C PHE A 109 -11.54 -1.14 9.88
N SER A 110 -12.26 -2.15 9.39
CA SER A 110 -13.32 -2.82 10.13
C SER A 110 -12.76 -3.43 11.41
N ARG A 111 -13.60 -3.62 12.43
CA ARG A 111 -13.16 -4.01 13.77
C ARG A 111 -13.75 -5.36 14.19
N THR A 112 -12.99 -6.10 14.99
CA THR A 112 -13.49 -7.21 15.79
C THR A 112 -14.25 -6.68 17.01
N ASP A 113 -14.96 -7.55 17.75
CA ASP A 113 -15.63 -7.18 19.00
C ASP A 113 -14.64 -6.65 20.07
N GLU A 114 -13.39 -7.11 20.01
CA GLU A 114 -12.29 -6.63 20.87
C GLU A 114 -11.63 -5.32 20.39
N GLY A 115 -12.15 -4.68 19.35
CA GLY A 115 -11.60 -3.42 18.81
C GLY A 115 -10.33 -3.56 17.96
N ARG A 116 -9.86 -4.78 17.69
CA ARG A 116 -8.72 -5.05 16.79
C ARG A 116 -9.12 -4.95 15.32
N ILE A 117 -8.14 -4.84 14.42
CA ILE A 117 -8.37 -4.86 12.97
C ILE A 117 -9.00 -6.20 12.57
N TYR A 118 -10.19 -6.14 11.96
CA TYR A 118 -10.87 -7.31 11.40
C TYR A 118 -10.08 -7.88 10.22
N GLN A 119 -9.96 -9.20 10.19
CA GLN A 119 -9.35 -9.94 9.08
C GLN A 119 -10.34 -10.97 8.54
N ARG A 120 -10.30 -11.19 7.22
CA ARG A 120 -11.18 -12.18 6.56
C ARG A 120 -10.37 -13.26 5.84
N PRO A 121 -10.98 -14.41 5.52
CA PRO A 121 -10.38 -15.38 4.64
C PRO A 121 -10.23 -14.82 3.22
N PHE A 122 -9.19 -15.28 2.52
CA PHE A 122 -8.99 -15.01 1.10
C PHE A 122 -8.34 -16.22 0.42
N GLY A 123 -8.32 -16.24 -0.92
CA GLY A 123 -7.80 -17.37 -1.69
C GLY A 123 -6.33 -17.65 -1.39
N GLY A 124 -5.97 -18.93 -1.25
CA GLY A 124 -4.58 -19.38 -1.11
C GLY A 124 -3.93 -19.10 0.25
N MET A 125 -4.68 -18.68 1.27
CA MET A 125 -4.13 -18.35 2.60
C MET A 125 -4.31 -19.51 3.59
N THR A 126 -3.21 -20.07 4.07
CA THR A 126 -3.16 -21.23 4.94
C THR A 126 -2.38 -21.00 6.23
N THR A 127 -2.66 -21.77 7.28
CA THR A 127 -1.81 -21.84 8.49
C THR A 127 -0.93 -23.10 8.45
N HIS A 128 0.13 -23.12 9.26
CA HIS A 128 1.06 -24.24 9.38
C HIS A 128 1.54 -24.79 8.03
N PHE A 129 2.04 -23.91 7.14
CA PHE A 129 2.62 -24.30 5.85
C PHE A 129 1.69 -25.16 4.94
N GLY A 130 0.38 -24.88 4.94
CA GLY A 130 -0.57 -25.51 4.03
C GLY A 130 -1.64 -26.38 4.68
N GLU A 131 -1.62 -26.54 6.01
CA GLU A 131 -2.50 -27.50 6.70
C GLU A 131 -3.85 -26.92 7.12
N GLY A 132 -3.88 -25.65 7.54
CA GLY A 132 -5.11 -24.99 8.01
C GLY A 132 -5.53 -23.81 7.15
N ARG A 133 -6.65 -23.16 7.50
CA ARG A 133 -7.15 -21.97 6.81
C ARG A 133 -6.81 -20.72 7.60
N ALA A 134 -6.12 -19.76 6.96
CA ALA A 134 -5.80 -18.49 7.58
C ALA A 134 -6.86 -17.41 7.30
N GLN A 135 -6.97 -16.46 8.23
CA GLN A 135 -7.77 -15.24 8.10
C GLN A 135 -6.87 -14.03 8.30
N ARG A 136 -6.19 -13.61 7.23
CA ARG A 136 -5.14 -12.59 7.32
C ARG A 136 -5.33 -11.37 6.43
N THR A 137 -6.45 -11.27 5.74
CA THR A 137 -6.76 -10.11 4.90
C THR A 137 -7.47 -9.04 5.73
N CYS A 138 -6.73 -8.01 6.13
CA CYS A 138 -7.23 -6.81 6.79
C CYS A 138 -8.14 -6.03 5.83
N ALA A 139 -9.33 -5.66 6.28
CA ALA A 139 -10.34 -5.07 5.40
C ALA A 139 -11.04 -3.86 6.02
N ALA A 140 -11.39 -2.89 5.18
CA ALA A 140 -12.37 -1.85 5.47
C ALA A 140 -13.62 -2.16 4.65
N ALA A 141 -14.49 -3.02 5.20
CA ALA A 141 -15.58 -3.67 4.48
C ALA A 141 -15.11 -4.25 3.13
N ASP A 142 -15.69 -3.79 2.02
CA ASP A 142 -15.33 -4.13 0.64
C ASP A 142 -14.74 -2.94 -0.13
N ARG A 143 -14.22 -1.92 0.58
CA ARG A 143 -13.71 -0.67 0.02
C ARG A 143 -12.31 -0.33 0.53
N THR A 144 -11.49 -1.34 0.78
CA THR A 144 -10.18 -1.16 1.43
C THR A 144 -9.24 -0.28 0.62
N GLY A 145 -9.25 -0.39 -0.71
CA GLY A 145 -8.46 0.47 -1.60
C GLY A 145 -8.87 1.94 -1.55
N HIS A 146 -10.17 2.20 -1.52
CA HIS A 146 -10.71 3.55 -1.33
C HIS A 146 -10.26 4.15 0.01
N ALA A 147 -10.42 3.38 1.10
CA ALA A 147 -10.01 3.79 2.43
C ALA A 147 -8.50 4.12 2.48
N ILE A 148 -7.64 3.21 2.02
CA ILE A 148 -6.19 3.39 2.01
C ILE A 148 -5.79 4.59 1.14
N LEU A 149 -6.31 4.70 -0.09
CA LEU A 149 -5.88 5.76 -1.00
C LEU A 149 -6.25 7.16 -0.50
N HIS A 150 -7.46 7.32 0.06
CA HIS A 150 -7.87 8.60 0.63
C HIS A 150 -7.04 8.96 1.86
N THR A 151 -6.77 8.02 2.76
CA THR A 151 -5.91 8.27 3.92
C THR A 151 -4.48 8.64 3.51
N LEU A 152 -3.88 7.91 2.56
CA LEU A 152 -2.52 8.23 2.09
C LEU A 152 -2.46 9.60 1.41
N TYR A 153 -3.49 9.98 0.65
CA TYR A 153 -3.56 11.32 0.07
C TYR A 153 -3.67 12.40 1.15
N GLN A 154 -4.48 12.20 2.18
CA GLN A 154 -4.56 13.11 3.34
C GLN A 154 -3.23 13.23 4.08
N GLN A 155 -2.52 12.12 4.29
CA GLN A 155 -1.17 12.16 4.87
C GLN A 155 -0.20 12.91 3.96
N ALA A 156 -0.28 12.72 2.64
CA ALA A 156 0.57 13.45 1.71
C ALA A 156 0.29 14.96 1.66
N LEU A 157 -0.92 15.42 2.00
CA LEU A 157 -1.22 16.85 2.15
C LEU A 157 -0.66 17.45 3.44
N LYS A 158 -0.34 16.62 4.45
CA LYS A 158 0.24 17.06 5.72
C LYS A 158 1.73 17.39 5.60
N TYR A 159 2.43 16.73 4.69
CA TYR A 159 3.86 16.93 4.43
C TYR A 159 4.01 17.70 3.12
N GLU A 160 4.87 18.70 3.04
CA GLU A 160 5.00 19.69 1.94
C GLU A 160 5.45 19.10 0.57
N ALA A 161 4.93 17.94 0.17
CA ALA A 161 5.15 17.35 -1.13
C ALA A 161 4.44 18.17 -2.21
N GLU A 162 5.14 18.42 -3.31
CA GLU A 162 4.61 19.18 -4.44
C GLU A 162 3.97 18.22 -5.46
N PHE A 163 2.74 18.53 -5.88
CA PHE A 163 2.00 17.68 -6.80
C PHE A 163 1.87 18.33 -8.18
N PHE A 164 2.34 17.63 -9.21
CA PHE A 164 2.10 17.94 -10.61
C PHE A 164 0.93 17.06 -11.09
N ILE A 165 -0.28 17.56 -10.86
CA ILE A 165 -1.53 16.85 -11.15
C ILE A 165 -1.93 17.03 -12.61
N GLU A 166 -2.33 15.93 -13.25
CA GLU A 166 -2.67 15.83 -14.67
C GLU A 166 -1.49 16.12 -15.61
N TYR A 167 -0.27 15.79 -15.15
CA TYR A 167 0.93 15.78 -15.96
C TYR A 167 1.22 14.36 -16.47
N PHE A 168 1.54 14.24 -17.77
CA PHE A 168 1.85 12.98 -18.42
C PHE A 168 3.37 12.84 -18.58
N ALA A 169 3.96 11.81 -17.98
CA ALA A 169 5.37 11.47 -18.18
C ALA A 169 5.56 10.81 -19.55
N LEU A 170 6.54 11.27 -20.31
CA LEU A 170 6.90 10.78 -21.65
C LEU A 170 8.15 9.89 -21.57
N ASP A 171 8.34 9.00 -22.54
CA ASP A 171 9.50 8.12 -22.73
C ASP A 171 10.50 8.64 -23.77
#